data_AF-A0A023ECV1-F1
#
_entry.id   AF-A0A023ECV1-F1
#
_cell.length_a   1.000
_cell.length_b   1.000
_cell.length_c   1.000
_cell.angle_alpha   90.00
_cell.angle_beta   90.00
_cell.angle_gamma   90.00
#
_symmetry.space_group_name_H-M   'P 1'
#
loop_
_entity.id
_entity.type
_entity.pdbx_description
1 polymer ?
#
loop_
_entity_poly.entity_id
_entity_poly.type
_entity_poly.pdbx_seq_one_letter_code
_entity_poly.pdbx_strand_id
1 'polypeptide(L)'
;MIRQILLKNDILVRLVAARAYSQPPTSGKSAAASQAAAPKPVSGDVPGLSSKCVHSKTGPIGPGASRDGDYKVPEYYCYDKNSYFEAEIEMLKFRLPQPSSKQ
;
A
#
# COMPACT_ATOMS: atom_id res chain seq x y z
N MET A 1 19.55 35.13 35.97
CA MET A 1 19.92 33.86 35.31
C MET A 1 18.71 33.03 34.84
N ILE A 2 17.55 33.63 34.52
CA ILE A 2 16.33 32.90 34.11
C ILE A 2 16.10 32.89 32.59
N ARG A 3 16.71 33.84 31.85
CA ARG A 3 16.52 33.96 30.39
C ARG A 3 17.19 32.86 29.56
N GLN A 4 18.21 32.17 30.09
CA GLN A 4 18.95 31.13 29.34
C GLN A 4 18.31 29.73 29.40
N ILE A 5 17.33 29.51 30.27
CA ILE A 5 16.63 28.22 30.39
C ILE A 5 15.47 28.14 29.38
N LEU A 6 14.79 29.26 29.11
CA LEU A 6 13.67 29.31 28.17
C LEU A 6 14.10 29.10 26.70
N LEU A 7 15.29 29.56 26.29
CA LEU A 7 15.75 29.38 24.90
C LEU A 7 16.09 27.92 24.54
N LYS A 8 16.46 27.08 25.52
CA LYS A 8 16.90 25.70 25.27
C LYS A 8 15.73 24.76 24.98
N ASN A 9 14.59 25.03 25.60
CA ASN A 9 13.36 24.26 25.38
C ASN A 9 12.73 24.60 24.02
N ASP A 10 12.82 25.85 23.58
CA ASP A 10 12.35 26.28 22.25
C ASP A 10 13.13 25.63 21.10
N ILE A 11 14.46 25.51 21.23
CA ILE A 11 15.30 24.89 20.20
C ILE A 11 14.93 23.41 20.03
N LEU A 12 14.74 22.68 21.13
CA LEU A 12 14.36 21.26 21.07
C LEU A 12 12.95 21.06 20.50
N VAL A 13 11.97 21.90 20.89
CA VAL A 13 10.61 21.83 20.33
C VAL A 13 10.61 22.15 18.83
N ARG A 14 11.38 23.14 18.39
CA ARG A 14 11.53 23.48 16.96
C ARG A 14 12.26 22.39 16.17
N LEU A 15 13.27 21.74 16.74
CA LEU A 15 14.03 20.67 16.07
C LEU A 15 13.20 19.39 15.92
N VAL A 16 12.34 19.07 16.89
CA VAL A 16 11.43 17.92 16.84
C VAL A 16 10.23 18.20 15.92
N ALA A 17 9.70 19.43 15.90
CA ALA A 17 8.65 19.84 14.96
C ALA A 17 9.14 19.97 13.50
N ALA A 18 10.45 20.15 13.29
CA ALA A 18 11.08 20.22 11.96
C ALA A 18 11.30 18.85 11.30
N ARG A 19 10.93 17.73 11.94
CA ARG A 19 10.82 16.44 11.24
C ARG A 19 9.53 16.41 10.43
N ALA A 20 9.45 17.33 9.47
CA ALA A 20 8.42 17.33 8.44
C ALA A 20 8.55 16.04 7.64
N TYR A 21 7.51 15.21 7.71
CA TYR A 21 7.29 14.18 6.71
C TYR A 21 7.32 14.87 5.34
N SER A 22 8.19 14.43 4.43
CA SER A 22 8.16 14.90 3.05
C SER A 22 6.95 14.28 2.35
N GLN A 23 5.75 14.80 2.60
CA GLN A 23 4.68 14.63 1.64
C GLN A 23 4.97 15.55 0.44
N PRO A 24 5.01 15.03 -0.80
CA PRO A 24 5.12 15.89 -1.96
C PRO A 24 3.93 16.87 -1.99
N PRO A 25 4.14 18.13 -2.37
CA PRO A 25 3.07 19.12 -2.42
C PRO A 25 2.01 18.70 -3.44
N THR A 26 0.76 18.60 -2.99
CA THR A 26 -0.42 18.52 -3.86
C THR A 26 -0.67 19.89 -4.47
N SER A 27 0.20 20.30 -5.41
CA SER A 27 -0.08 21.44 -6.26
C SER A 27 -1.21 21.07 -7.22
N GLY A 28 -2.36 21.72 -7.05
CA GLY A 28 -3.49 21.68 -7.98
C GLY A 28 -3.14 22.25 -9.35
N LYS A 29 -2.44 21.45 -10.14
CA LYS A 29 -2.41 21.53 -11.60
C LYS A 29 -3.24 20.35 -12.07
N SER A 30 -4.26 20.61 -12.88
CA SER A 30 -5.05 19.59 -13.58
C SER A 30 -4.09 18.54 -14.10
N ALA A 31 -4.13 17.37 -13.48
CA ALA A 31 -3.35 16.24 -13.95
C ALA A 31 -3.82 15.99 -15.38
N ALA A 32 -2.96 16.30 -16.36
CA ALA A 32 -3.05 15.62 -17.64
C ALA A 32 -3.21 14.15 -17.28
N ALA A 33 -4.32 13.55 -17.69
CA ALA A 33 -4.67 12.20 -17.33
C ALA A 33 -3.45 11.32 -17.60
N SER A 34 -2.72 10.97 -16.54
CA SER A 34 -1.75 9.89 -16.61
C SER A 34 -2.60 8.68 -16.92
N GLN A 35 -2.71 8.37 -18.21
CA GLN A 35 -3.26 7.12 -18.69
C GLN A 35 -2.59 6.06 -17.83
N ALA A 36 -3.40 5.41 -16.99
CA ALA A 36 -2.94 4.29 -16.21
C ALA A 36 -2.26 3.35 -17.22
N ALA A 37 -0.97 3.11 -17.04
CA ALA A 37 -0.25 2.21 -17.91
C ALA A 37 -1.04 0.90 -17.95
N ALA A 38 -1.34 0.41 -19.15
CA ALA A 38 -2.08 -0.82 -19.33
C ALA A 38 -1.44 -1.91 -18.45
N PRO A 39 -2.25 -2.72 -17.73
CA PRO A 39 -1.72 -3.74 -16.84
C PRO A 39 -0.76 -4.62 -17.63
N LYS A 40 0.51 -4.67 -17.18
CA LYS A 40 1.50 -5.55 -17.81
C LYS A 40 0.95 -6.98 -17.71
N PRO A 41 1.00 -7.76 -18.80
CA PRO A 41 0.57 -9.15 -18.75
C PRO A 41 1.37 -9.86 -17.65
N VAL A 42 0.66 -10.58 -16.78
CA VAL A 42 1.29 -11.44 -15.78
C VAL A 42 2.21 -12.42 -16.50
N SER A 43 3.46 -12.55 -16.04
CA SER A 43 4.36 -13.58 -16.56
C SER A 43 3.66 -14.92 -16.42
N GLY A 44 3.64 -15.74 -17.48
CA GLY A 44 2.95 -17.04 -17.47
C GLY A 44 3.43 -17.98 -16.35
N ASP A 45 4.65 -17.76 -15.85
CA ASP A 45 5.25 -18.53 -14.77
C ASP A 45 4.66 -18.23 -13.38
N VAL A 46 4.03 -17.07 -13.20
CA VAL A 46 3.41 -16.66 -11.92
C VAL A 46 1.95 -16.28 -12.18
N PRO A 47 1.05 -17.27 -12.24
CA PRO A 47 -0.38 -16.98 -12.20
C PRO A 47 -0.63 -16.24 -10.88
N GLY A 48 -1.13 -15.00 -10.97
CA GLY A 48 -1.40 -14.18 -9.80
C GLY A 48 -2.37 -14.85 -8.81
N LEU A 49 -2.66 -14.17 -7.70
CA LEU A 49 -3.51 -14.71 -6.65
C LEU A 49 -4.87 -15.19 -7.18
N SER A 50 -5.30 -16.35 -6.71
CA SER A 50 -6.53 -16.97 -7.16
C SER A 50 -7.78 -16.25 -6.64
N SER A 51 -8.94 -16.70 -7.11
CA SER A 51 -10.25 -16.24 -6.62
C SER A 51 -10.52 -16.56 -5.15
N LYS A 52 -9.70 -17.40 -4.51
CA LYS A 52 -9.74 -17.62 -3.05
C LYS A 52 -9.18 -16.42 -2.28
N CYS A 53 -8.19 -15.73 -2.85
CA CYS A 53 -7.59 -14.55 -2.25
C CYS A 53 -8.37 -13.29 -2.59
N VAL A 54 -8.80 -13.14 -3.86
CA VAL A 54 -9.48 -11.94 -4.35
C VAL A 54 -10.76 -12.31 -5.09
N HIS A 55 -11.90 -11.95 -4.50
CA HIS A 55 -13.21 -12.30 -5.07
C HIS A 55 -13.49 -11.51 -6.34
N SER A 56 -13.69 -12.22 -7.44
CA SER A 56 -14.11 -11.62 -8.70
C SER A 56 -15.58 -11.21 -8.61
N LYS A 57 -15.86 -9.94 -8.29
CA LYS A 57 -17.23 -9.40 -8.32
C LYS A 57 -17.51 -8.79 -9.70
N THR A 58 -18.38 -9.44 -10.47
CA THR A 58 -19.06 -8.83 -11.63
C THR A 58 -20.22 -7.96 -11.12
N GLY A 59 -19.88 -6.84 -10.48
CA GLY A 59 -20.86 -5.97 -9.83
C GLY A 59 -20.18 -4.82 -9.09
N PRO A 60 -20.95 -3.99 -8.36
CA PRO A 60 -20.37 -2.92 -7.55
C PRO A 60 -19.38 -3.50 -6.54
N ILE A 61 -18.14 -3.00 -6.60
CA ILE A 61 -17.01 -3.51 -5.82
C ILE A 61 -17.18 -3.18 -4.33
N GLY A 62 -17.72 -1.99 -4.06
CA GLY A 62 -18.05 -1.49 -2.73
C GLY A 62 -18.82 -0.16 -2.82
N PRO A 63 -19.23 0.43 -1.68
CA PRO A 63 -19.98 1.69 -1.67
C PRO A 63 -19.18 2.81 -2.34
N GLY A 64 -19.67 3.32 -3.48
CA GLY A 64 -19.00 4.38 -4.25
C GLY A 64 -17.70 3.97 -4.95
N ALA A 65 -17.34 2.68 -4.95
CA ALA A 65 -16.13 2.17 -5.58
C ALA A 65 -16.39 1.69 -7.00
N SER A 66 -15.58 2.17 -7.95
CA SER A 66 -15.60 1.77 -9.35
C SER A 66 -14.19 1.38 -9.81
N ARG A 67 -14.10 0.43 -10.76
CA ARG A 67 -12.82 0.06 -11.41
C ARG A 67 -12.22 1.21 -12.21
N ASP A 68 -13.10 2.01 -12.79
CA ASP A 68 -12.75 3.14 -13.65
C ASP A 68 -12.74 4.47 -12.87
N GLY A 69 -12.82 4.41 -11.54
CA GLY A 69 -12.83 5.59 -10.68
C GLY A 69 -11.44 6.22 -10.49
N ASP A 70 -11.41 7.33 -9.75
CA ASP A 70 -10.16 8.05 -9.47
C ASP A 70 -9.20 7.25 -8.58
N TYR A 71 -9.77 6.48 -7.63
CA TYR A 71 -8.99 5.63 -6.73
C TYR A 71 -8.46 4.40 -7.47
N LYS A 72 -7.15 4.15 -7.37
CA LYS A 72 -6.45 3.18 -8.23
C LYS A 72 -6.47 1.73 -7.75
N VAL A 73 -6.91 1.47 -6.52
CA VAL A 73 -6.89 0.11 -5.94
C VAL A 73 -8.26 -0.26 -5.33
N PRO A 74 -9.38 -0.14 -6.06
CA PRO A 74 -10.71 -0.46 -5.52
C PRO A 74 -10.84 -1.94 -5.12
N GLU A 75 -9.95 -2.82 -5.58
CA GLU A 75 -9.95 -4.27 -5.35
C GLU A 75 -9.89 -4.67 -3.87
N TYR A 76 -9.49 -3.79 -2.94
CA TYR A 76 -9.49 -4.14 -1.51
C TYR A 76 -10.87 -4.52 -0.97
N TYR A 77 -11.96 -4.03 -1.58
CA TYR A 77 -13.32 -4.43 -1.22
C TYR A 77 -13.69 -5.87 -1.66
N CYS A 78 -12.83 -6.49 -2.47
CA CYS A 78 -12.97 -7.88 -2.89
C CYS A 78 -12.23 -8.85 -1.97
N TYR A 79 -11.59 -8.38 -0.90
CA TYR A 79 -10.99 -9.26 0.10
C TYR A 79 -12.02 -9.71 1.15
N ASP A 80 -11.74 -10.85 1.76
CA ASP A 80 -12.43 -11.34 2.94
C ASP A 80 -11.45 -11.51 4.12
N LYS A 81 -11.95 -12.07 5.23
CA LYS A 81 -11.16 -12.27 6.46
C LYS A 81 -10.03 -13.29 6.28
N ASN A 82 -10.11 -14.14 5.26
CA ASN A 82 -9.21 -15.24 5.00
C ASN A 82 -8.24 -14.96 3.84
N SER A 83 -8.48 -13.92 3.04
CA SER A 83 -7.66 -13.53 1.88
C SER A 83 -6.16 -13.52 2.17
N TYR A 84 -5.75 -13.04 3.35
CA TYR A 84 -4.34 -13.03 3.76
C TYR A 84 -3.77 -14.45 3.92
N PHE A 85 -4.51 -15.34 4.57
CA PHE A 85 -4.07 -16.71 4.83
C PHE A 85 -4.05 -17.55 3.55
N GLU A 86 -5.04 -17.38 2.68
CA GLU A 86 -5.05 -18.03 1.37
C GLU A 86 -3.85 -17.58 0.51
N ALA A 87 -3.51 -16.29 0.55
CA ALA A 87 -2.34 -15.77 -0.16
C ALA A 87 -1.04 -16.39 0.37
N GLU A 88 -0.92 -16.62 1.67
CA GLU A 88 0.24 -17.31 2.24
C GLU A 88 0.36 -18.76 1.75
N ILE A 89 -0.76 -19.49 1.68
CA ILE A 89 -0.80 -20.87 1.16
C ILE A 89 -0.40 -20.90 -0.32
N GLU A 90 -0.91 -19.98 -1.14
CA GLU A 90 -0.59 -19.90 -2.56
C GLU A 90 0.88 -19.53 -2.79
N MET A 91 1.40 -18.57 -2.03
CA MET A 91 2.79 -18.15 -2.13
C MET A 91 3.79 -19.19 -1.62
N LEU A 92 3.38 -20.09 -0.72
CA LEU A 92 4.27 -21.10 -0.11
C LEU A 92 5.01 -21.94 -1.16
N LYS A 93 4.37 -22.22 -2.30
CA LYS A 93 4.95 -22.99 -3.42
C LYS A 93 6.16 -22.30 -4.07
N PHE A 94 6.24 -20.99 -3.96
CA PHE A 94 7.29 -20.18 -4.56
C PHE A 94 8.34 -19.72 -3.53
N ARG A 95 8.15 -20.04 -2.24
CA ARG A 95 9.09 -19.68 -1.18
C ARG A 95 10.28 -20.64 -1.17
N LEU A 96 11.43 -20.13 -0.73
CA LEU A 96 12.61 -20.95 -0.47
C LEU A 96 12.36 -21.88 0.73
N PRO A 97 13.04 -23.04 0.79
CA PRO A 97 13.00 -23.91 1.96
C PRO A 97 13.49 -23.16 3.20
N GLN A 98 12.86 -23.42 4.34
CA GLN A 98 13.27 -22.83 5.61
C GLN A 98 14.66 -23.37 6.00
N PRO A 99 15.54 -22.53 6.57
CA PRO A 99 16.80 -22.99 7.10
C PRO A 99 16.56 -24.00 8.24
N SER A 100 17.44 -24.99 8.35
CA SER A 100 17.43 -25.98 9.42
C SER A 100 18.54 -25.69 10.42
N SER A 101 18.27 -25.87 11.71
CA SER A 101 19.29 -25.80 12.77
C SER A 101 20.09 -27.09 12.93
N LYS A 102 19.74 -28.16 12.22
CA LYS A 102 20.52 -29.40 12.20
C LYS A 102 21.75 -29.22 11.29
N GLN A 103 22.94 -29.34 11.89
CA GLN A 103 24.19 -29.59 11.17
C GLN A 103 24.23 -31.03 10.67
#